data_AF-A0A1A8MDR1-F1
#
_entry.id   AF-A0A1A8MDR1-F1
#
_cell.length_a   1.000
_cell.length_b   1.000
_cell.length_c   1.000
_cell.angle_alpha   90.00
_cell.angle_beta   90.00
_cell.angle_gamma   90.00
#
_symmetry.space_group_name_H-M   'P 1'
#
loop_
_entity.id
_entity.type
_entity.pdbx_description
1 polymer ?
#
loop_
_entity_poly.entity_id
_entity_poly.type
_entity_poly.pdbx_seq_one_letter_code
_entity_poly.pdbx_strand_id
1 'polypeptide(L)'
;RKKFVIPDFQSFTSHIDQLYEKAKQLTGGQVADYIPQLAKFSPDLWAVSLCTVDGQRHTVGDTKVPFCLQSCIKPLKYAVAVHDHATEYVHSFIGKEPSGLRFNKLFLNDEDKPHNPMVNAGAIVCTSLIQQHASNAEKFDYVMNFLKKMSGNEYVGFSNATFQSERESGDRNFAIGYYLKEKKCFPEGTDMTSVLDLYFQLCSIEVTCESASVMAATLANGGICPITGERILSPEAVRNTLSLMHSCGMYDFSGQFAFHVGLPAKSGVAGGILLVVPNVMGIMCWSPPLDKLGNSVRGIQFCTGLVELFNFHNYDNLRHFAKKHDPRREGGDQRQLHFGPMDYESLQQELALKAPLWKKVPPTESDQDSSTTVVYRMDKVGE
;
A
#
# COMPACT_ATOMS: atom_id res chain seq x y z
N ARG A 1 13.47 7.77 25.98
CA ARG A 1 13.96 6.37 25.79
C ARG A 1 14.02 5.93 24.32
N LYS A 2 13.73 6.80 23.30
CA LYS A 2 13.89 6.51 21.85
C LYS A 2 13.45 5.08 21.43
N LYS A 3 12.31 4.63 21.96
CA LYS A 3 11.80 3.26 21.73
C LYS A 3 10.81 3.17 20.57
N PHE A 4 10.44 4.29 19.97
CA PHE A 4 9.59 4.28 18.80
C PHE A 4 10.33 3.70 17.61
N VAL A 5 9.58 3.09 16.70
CA VAL A 5 10.02 2.42 15.48
C VAL A 5 10.83 3.34 14.58
N ILE A 6 10.65 4.66 14.69
CA ILE A 6 11.54 5.67 14.11
C ILE A 6 12.09 6.54 15.25
N PRO A 7 13.29 6.24 15.76
CA PRO A 7 13.88 6.97 16.88
C PRO A 7 14.18 8.45 16.58
N ASP A 8 14.77 8.73 15.42
CA ASP A 8 15.10 10.08 14.95
C ASP A 8 14.05 10.57 13.95
N PHE A 9 12.87 10.87 14.49
CA PHE A 9 11.73 11.25 13.68
C PHE A 9 11.94 12.59 12.96
N GLN A 10 12.65 13.54 13.57
CA GLN A 10 12.84 14.86 12.99
C GLN A 10 13.73 14.82 11.73
N SER A 11 14.83 14.07 11.77
CA SER A 11 15.66 13.85 10.58
C SER A 11 14.88 13.08 9.49
N PHE A 12 14.11 12.07 9.88
CA PHE A 12 13.27 11.32 8.96
C PHE A 12 12.25 12.22 8.27
N THR A 13 11.52 13.08 9.00
CA THR A 13 10.51 13.97 8.42
C THR A 13 11.10 15.02 7.49
N SER A 14 12.32 15.52 7.75
CA SER A 14 13.01 16.42 6.81
C SER A 14 13.30 15.75 5.46
N HIS A 15 13.59 14.46 5.42
CA HIS A 15 13.71 13.73 4.15
C HIS A 15 12.34 13.56 3.46
N ILE A 16 11.26 13.36 4.24
CA ILE A 16 9.90 13.31 3.70
C ILE A 16 9.53 14.65 3.04
N ASP A 17 9.88 15.78 3.65
CA ASP A 17 9.66 17.11 3.08
C ASP A 17 10.39 17.27 1.74
N GLN A 18 11.63 16.78 1.63
CA GLN A 18 12.40 16.81 0.38
C GLN A 18 11.76 15.94 -0.72
N LEU A 19 11.27 14.75 -0.37
CA LEU A 19 10.55 13.87 -1.29
C LEU A 19 9.23 14.52 -1.75
N TYR A 20 8.52 15.17 -0.84
CA TYR A 20 7.32 15.94 -1.13
C TYR A 20 7.60 17.04 -2.14
N GLU A 21 8.62 17.88 -1.91
CA GLU A 21 8.99 18.98 -2.80
C GLU A 21 9.46 18.49 -4.18
N LYS A 22 10.21 17.37 -4.25
CA LYS A 22 10.60 16.74 -5.52
C LYS A 22 9.38 16.28 -6.32
N ALA A 23 8.42 15.63 -5.68
CA ALA A 23 7.20 15.16 -6.34
C ALA A 23 6.29 16.33 -6.76
N LYS A 24 6.26 17.42 -5.98
CA LYS A 24 5.47 18.63 -6.28
C LYS A 24 5.83 19.28 -7.62
N GLN A 25 7.09 19.16 -8.06
CA GLN A 25 7.55 19.71 -9.35
C GLN A 25 6.90 19.05 -10.57
N LEU A 26 6.27 17.88 -10.40
CA LEU A 26 5.52 17.26 -11.49
C LEU A 26 4.19 17.98 -11.70
N THR A 27 3.99 18.49 -12.92
CA THR A 27 2.77 19.19 -13.37
C THR A 27 1.94 18.38 -14.36
N GLY A 28 2.38 17.16 -14.70
CA GLY A 28 1.67 16.27 -15.61
C GLY A 28 0.49 15.53 -14.97
N GLY A 29 -0.28 14.85 -15.81
CA GLY A 29 -1.50 14.12 -15.43
C GLY A 29 -2.77 14.86 -15.79
N GLN A 30 -3.92 14.23 -15.54
CA GLN A 30 -5.24 14.80 -15.77
C GLN A 30 -6.14 14.54 -14.56
N VAL A 31 -6.84 15.58 -14.11
CA VAL A 31 -7.85 15.43 -13.05
C VAL A 31 -8.98 14.58 -13.58
N ALA A 32 -9.49 13.65 -12.78
CA ALA A 32 -10.67 12.88 -13.14
C ALA A 32 -11.87 13.81 -13.33
N ASP A 33 -12.43 13.84 -14.54
CA ASP A 33 -13.46 14.79 -14.95
C ASP A 33 -14.77 14.14 -15.41
N TYR A 34 -14.86 12.81 -15.33
CA TYR A 34 -16.06 12.05 -15.71
C TYR A 34 -17.29 12.35 -14.82
N ILE A 35 -17.06 12.91 -13.62
CA ILE A 35 -18.11 13.52 -12.79
C ILE A 35 -17.70 14.92 -12.32
N PRO A 36 -18.66 15.86 -12.18
CA PRO A 36 -18.37 17.25 -11.79
C PRO A 36 -17.69 17.39 -10.42
N GLN A 37 -17.92 16.48 -9.47
CA GLN A 37 -17.39 16.57 -8.11
C GLN A 37 -15.88 16.34 -8.08
N LEU A 38 -15.36 15.44 -8.93
CA LEU A 38 -13.91 15.21 -9.04
C LEU A 38 -13.23 16.31 -9.85
N ALA A 39 -13.89 16.81 -10.91
CA ALA A 39 -13.38 17.88 -11.77
C ALA A 39 -13.14 19.21 -11.04
N LYS A 40 -13.78 19.41 -9.87
CA LYS A 40 -13.63 20.63 -9.06
C LYS A 40 -12.29 20.74 -8.33
N PHE A 41 -11.58 19.63 -8.13
CA PHE A 41 -10.30 19.68 -7.43
C PHE A 41 -9.24 20.33 -8.29
N SER A 42 -8.51 21.29 -7.71
CA SER A 42 -7.39 21.94 -8.40
C SER A 42 -6.27 20.91 -8.68
N PRO A 43 -5.67 20.93 -9.89
CA PRO A 43 -4.52 20.08 -10.21
C PRO A 43 -3.27 20.42 -9.36
N ASP A 44 -3.24 21.59 -8.75
CA ASP A 44 -2.11 22.03 -7.92
C ASP A 44 -2.12 21.44 -6.51
N LEU A 45 -3.23 20.79 -6.10
CA LEU A 45 -3.34 20.17 -4.80
C LEU A 45 -2.37 18.99 -4.68
N TRP A 46 -1.59 19.02 -3.60
CA TRP A 46 -0.64 17.96 -3.28
C TRP A 46 -0.48 17.85 -1.76
N ALA A 47 -0.62 16.62 -1.27
CA ALA A 47 -0.57 16.35 0.16
C ALA A 47 0.07 14.99 0.45
N VAL A 48 0.84 14.95 1.53
CA VAL A 48 1.39 13.72 2.11
C VAL A 48 1.18 13.73 3.60
N SER A 49 0.62 12.65 4.14
CA SER A 49 0.51 12.44 5.58
C SER A 49 1.00 11.05 5.94
N LEU A 50 1.74 10.92 7.03
CA LEU A 50 2.19 9.65 7.57
C LEU A 50 1.85 9.51 9.05
N CYS A 51 1.62 8.27 9.47
CA CYS A 51 1.42 7.85 10.84
C CYS A 51 2.21 6.56 11.09
N THR A 52 3.10 6.54 12.08
CA THR A 52 3.83 5.32 12.46
C THR A 52 2.97 4.38 13.29
N VAL A 53 3.37 3.12 13.41
CA VAL A 53 2.68 2.14 14.27
C VAL A 53 2.72 2.52 15.76
N ASP A 54 3.63 3.42 16.15
CA ASP A 54 3.73 4.00 17.50
C ASP A 54 3.03 5.36 17.65
N GLY A 55 2.30 5.81 16.62
CA GLY A 55 1.54 7.06 16.65
C GLY A 55 2.34 8.34 16.39
N GLN A 56 3.59 8.26 15.92
CA GLN A 56 4.32 9.44 15.45
C GLN A 56 3.72 9.90 14.12
N ARG A 57 3.50 11.21 13.94
CA ARG A 57 2.77 11.75 12.77
C ARG A 57 3.49 12.94 12.17
N HIS A 58 3.45 13.03 10.85
CA HIS A 58 3.97 14.16 10.08
C HIS A 58 3.13 14.39 8.82
N THR A 59 2.95 15.66 8.46
CA THR A 59 2.09 16.08 7.35
C THR A 59 2.73 17.23 6.58
N VAL A 60 2.58 17.21 5.25
CA VAL A 60 3.11 18.26 4.35
C VAL A 60 2.11 18.51 3.22
N GLY A 61 1.84 19.78 2.92
CA GLY A 61 0.91 20.19 1.86
C GLY A 61 -0.55 20.25 2.29
N ASP A 62 -1.46 20.04 1.34
CA ASP A 62 -2.93 20.24 1.44
C ASP A 62 -3.65 19.13 2.23
N THR A 63 -3.08 18.71 3.35
CA THR A 63 -3.42 17.45 4.05
C THR A 63 -4.78 17.42 4.74
N LYS A 64 -5.36 18.59 5.00
CA LYS A 64 -6.65 18.76 5.69
C LYS A 64 -7.84 18.91 4.75
N VAL A 65 -7.59 18.95 3.43
CA VAL A 65 -8.66 19.02 2.44
C VAL A 65 -9.34 17.64 2.38
N PRO A 66 -10.67 17.55 2.59
CA PRO A 66 -11.38 16.30 2.45
C PRO A 66 -11.55 15.92 0.97
N PHE A 67 -11.42 14.63 0.67
CA PHE A 67 -11.66 14.06 -0.65
C PHE A 67 -12.29 12.67 -0.54
N CYS A 68 -12.99 12.24 -1.59
CA CYS A 68 -13.61 10.91 -1.62
C CYS A 68 -12.55 9.80 -1.73
N LEU A 69 -12.62 8.77 -0.87
CA LEU A 69 -11.72 7.61 -0.89
C LEU A 69 -11.72 6.90 -2.25
N GLN A 70 -12.88 6.84 -2.91
CA GLN A 70 -13.04 6.11 -4.16
C GLN A 70 -12.52 4.68 -4.02
N SER A 71 -11.78 4.14 -4.99
CA SER A 71 -11.22 2.78 -4.93
C SER A 71 -10.32 2.48 -3.72
N CYS A 72 -9.86 3.48 -2.95
CA CYS A 72 -9.11 3.25 -1.71
C CYS A 72 -9.96 2.58 -0.61
N ILE A 73 -11.30 2.61 -0.70
CA ILE A 73 -12.18 1.91 0.26
C ILE A 73 -12.14 0.38 0.10
N LYS A 74 -11.81 -0.12 -1.10
CA LYS A 74 -11.85 -1.54 -1.46
C LYS A 74 -11.07 -2.45 -0.50
N PRO A 75 -9.79 -2.17 -0.16
CA PRO A 75 -9.06 -2.97 0.82
C PRO A 75 -9.70 -2.93 2.22
N LEU A 76 -10.22 -1.77 2.64
CA LEU A 76 -10.78 -1.60 3.99
C LEU A 76 -12.05 -2.43 4.17
N LYS A 77 -12.96 -2.39 3.19
CA LYS A 77 -14.19 -3.21 3.25
C LYS A 77 -13.92 -4.71 3.13
N TYR A 78 -12.88 -5.11 2.37
CA TYR A 78 -12.44 -6.50 2.34
C TYR A 78 -11.90 -6.95 3.70
N ALA A 79 -11.11 -6.11 4.36
CA ALA A 79 -10.62 -6.40 5.71
C ALA A 79 -11.78 -6.59 6.70
N VAL A 80 -12.82 -5.75 6.63
CA VAL A 80 -14.04 -5.89 7.45
C VAL A 80 -14.75 -7.21 7.15
N ALA A 81 -14.95 -7.56 5.87
CA ALA A 81 -15.61 -8.81 5.49
C ALA A 81 -14.86 -10.06 6.00
N VAL A 82 -13.53 -10.08 5.88
CA VAL A 82 -12.71 -11.19 6.42
C VAL A 82 -12.69 -11.20 7.94
N HIS A 83 -12.73 -10.03 8.58
CA HIS A 83 -12.82 -9.93 10.02
C HIS A 83 -14.11 -10.59 10.56
N ASP A 84 -15.23 -10.36 9.88
CA ASP A 84 -16.54 -10.87 10.29
C ASP A 84 -16.75 -12.36 9.91
N HIS A 85 -16.25 -12.80 8.76
CA HIS A 85 -16.61 -14.10 8.18
C HIS A 85 -15.44 -15.07 7.97
N ALA A 86 -14.21 -14.69 8.34
CA ALA A 86 -12.97 -15.41 8.04
C ALA A 86 -12.68 -15.52 6.53
N THR A 87 -11.46 -15.96 6.21
CA THR A 87 -10.93 -15.99 4.83
C THR A 87 -11.69 -16.96 3.95
N GLU A 88 -12.01 -18.14 4.47
CA GLU A 88 -12.59 -19.24 3.70
C GLU A 88 -13.95 -18.86 3.11
N TYR A 89 -14.80 -18.24 3.93
CA TYR A 89 -16.12 -17.80 3.49
C TYR A 89 -16.02 -16.67 2.47
N VAL A 90 -15.23 -15.62 2.71
CA VAL A 90 -15.11 -14.50 1.77
C VAL A 90 -14.60 -14.98 0.41
N HIS A 91 -13.64 -15.90 0.41
CA HIS A 91 -13.04 -16.42 -0.82
C HIS A 91 -13.80 -17.58 -1.48
N SER A 92 -14.92 -18.04 -0.90
CA SER A 92 -15.87 -18.83 -1.68
C SER A 92 -16.58 -18.00 -2.76
N PHE A 93 -16.58 -16.66 -2.63
CA PHE A 93 -17.21 -15.74 -3.59
C PHE A 93 -16.22 -14.93 -4.44
N ILE A 94 -14.98 -14.72 -3.95
CA ILE A 94 -14.00 -13.83 -4.58
C ILE A 94 -12.65 -14.56 -4.70
N GLY A 95 -11.98 -14.44 -5.84
CA GLY A 95 -10.63 -14.95 -6.05
C GLY A 95 -9.57 -14.22 -5.20
N LYS A 96 -8.32 -14.69 -5.32
CA LYS A 96 -7.15 -14.20 -4.58
C LYS A 96 -6.04 -13.66 -5.48
N GLU A 97 -6.23 -13.69 -6.79
CA GLU A 97 -5.15 -13.52 -7.76
C GLU A 97 -5.37 -12.27 -8.62
N PRO A 98 -4.29 -11.66 -9.13
CA PRO A 98 -4.41 -10.62 -10.15
C PRO A 98 -5.05 -11.21 -11.41
N SER A 99 -5.78 -10.40 -12.18
CA SER A 99 -6.40 -10.85 -13.43
C SER A 99 -5.38 -11.14 -14.53
N GLY A 100 -4.17 -10.55 -14.48
CA GLY A 100 -3.16 -10.62 -15.55
C GLY A 100 -3.55 -9.93 -16.87
N LEU A 101 -4.83 -9.56 -17.01
CA LEU A 101 -5.43 -8.88 -18.13
C LEU A 101 -5.65 -7.41 -17.80
N ARG A 102 -5.63 -6.56 -18.85
CA ARG A 102 -6.02 -5.14 -18.73
C ARG A 102 -7.37 -5.05 -18.01
N PHE A 103 -7.50 -4.10 -17.10
CA PHE A 103 -8.63 -3.85 -16.20
C PHE A 103 -10.04 -3.92 -16.84
N ASN A 104 -10.15 -3.87 -18.17
CA ASN A 104 -11.40 -3.68 -18.91
C ASN A 104 -11.98 -4.92 -19.60
N LYS A 105 -11.36 -6.12 -19.52
CA LYS A 105 -11.72 -7.22 -20.44
C LYS A 105 -12.46 -8.44 -19.87
N LEU A 106 -12.27 -8.83 -18.61
CA LEU A 106 -13.00 -9.96 -18.01
C LEU A 106 -13.45 -9.62 -16.59
N PHE A 107 -14.68 -9.99 -16.25
CA PHE A 107 -15.28 -9.74 -14.94
C PHE A 107 -15.03 -10.88 -13.95
N LEU A 108 -14.87 -12.10 -14.45
CA LEU A 108 -14.74 -13.34 -13.68
C LEU A 108 -13.54 -14.17 -14.14
N ASN A 109 -13.04 -15.00 -13.24
CA ASN A 109 -12.06 -16.05 -13.50
C ASN A 109 -12.74 -17.34 -13.97
N ASP A 110 -11.95 -18.39 -14.17
CA ASP A 110 -12.42 -19.70 -14.65
C ASP A 110 -13.34 -20.43 -13.64
N GLU A 111 -13.42 -19.96 -12.40
CA GLU A 111 -14.33 -20.46 -11.37
C GLU A 111 -15.63 -19.63 -11.25
N ASP A 112 -15.93 -18.77 -12.23
CA ASP A 112 -17.08 -17.85 -12.21
C ASP A 112 -17.08 -16.90 -10.98
N LYS A 113 -15.88 -16.52 -10.48
CA LYS A 113 -15.70 -15.54 -9.39
C LYS A 113 -14.91 -14.32 -9.86
N PRO A 114 -15.14 -13.12 -9.32
CA PRO A 114 -14.25 -11.99 -9.59
C PRO A 114 -12.82 -12.30 -9.14
N HIS A 115 -11.83 -11.82 -9.88
CA HIS A 115 -10.42 -12.18 -9.65
C HIS A 115 -9.91 -11.87 -8.23
N ASN A 116 -10.26 -10.70 -7.68
CA ASN A 116 -9.82 -10.23 -6.37
C ASN A 116 -10.70 -9.05 -5.89
N PRO A 117 -10.67 -8.68 -4.60
CA PRO A 117 -11.47 -7.57 -4.07
C PRO A 117 -10.99 -6.16 -4.49
N MET A 118 -9.81 -6.03 -5.14
CA MET A 118 -9.25 -4.74 -5.53
C MET A 118 -9.81 -4.21 -6.86
N VAL A 119 -10.44 -5.09 -7.66
CA VAL A 119 -11.20 -4.73 -8.87
C VAL A 119 -12.68 -4.46 -8.55
N ASN A 120 -13.40 -3.73 -9.41
CA ASN A 120 -14.79 -3.34 -9.15
C ASN A 120 -15.72 -4.55 -8.93
N ALA A 121 -15.63 -5.59 -9.76
CA ALA A 121 -16.46 -6.78 -9.63
C ALA A 121 -16.29 -7.47 -8.26
N GLY A 122 -15.05 -7.70 -7.83
CA GLY A 122 -14.79 -8.29 -6.52
C GLY A 122 -15.16 -7.36 -5.37
N ALA A 123 -15.00 -6.05 -5.54
CA ALA A 123 -15.43 -5.07 -4.57
C ALA A 123 -16.97 -5.01 -4.43
N ILE A 124 -17.73 -5.22 -5.51
CA ILE A 124 -19.21 -5.30 -5.48
C ILE A 124 -19.65 -6.57 -4.76
N VAL A 125 -19.06 -7.73 -5.09
CA VAL A 125 -19.31 -8.98 -4.37
C VAL A 125 -18.93 -8.84 -2.90
N CYS A 126 -17.79 -8.24 -2.58
CA CYS A 126 -17.37 -7.98 -1.20
C CYS A 126 -18.38 -7.12 -0.43
N THR A 127 -18.99 -6.12 -1.07
CA THR A 127 -20.05 -5.30 -0.46
C THR A 127 -21.28 -6.14 -0.09
N SER A 128 -21.63 -7.16 -0.89
CA SER A 128 -22.76 -8.04 -0.59
C SER A 128 -22.57 -8.91 0.66
N LEU A 129 -21.31 -9.11 1.09
CA LEU A 129 -20.99 -9.96 2.23
C LEU A 129 -21.14 -9.22 3.58
N ILE A 130 -21.16 -7.89 3.58
CA ILE A 130 -21.19 -7.09 4.81
C ILE A 130 -22.59 -7.14 5.43
N GLN A 131 -22.69 -7.64 6.66
CA GLN A 131 -23.91 -7.62 7.49
C GLN A 131 -25.16 -8.05 6.69
N GLN A 132 -25.14 -9.25 6.11
CA GLN A 132 -26.06 -9.70 5.04
C GLN A 132 -27.55 -9.51 5.35
N HIS A 133 -27.96 -9.61 6.61
CA HIS A 133 -29.35 -9.48 7.06
C HIS A 133 -29.79 -8.07 7.44
N ALA A 134 -28.89 -7.09 7.38
CA ALA A 134 -29.15 -5.70 7.73
C ALA A 134 -29.59 -4.87 6.51
N SER A 135 -30.26 -3.75 6.77
CA SER A 135 -30.56 -2.73 5.76
C SER A 135 -29.29 -1.99 5.29
N ASN A 136 -29.35 -1.31 4.15
CA ASN A 136 -28.20 -0.53 3.67
C ASN A 136 -27.78 0.60 4.61
N ALA A 137 -28.74 1.21 5.33
CA ALA A 137 -28.43 2.24 6.31
C ALA A 137 -27.58 1.66 7.46
N GLU A 138 -28.01 0.52 8.01
CA GLU A 138 -27.27 -0.17 9.08
C GLU A 138 -25.90 -0.68 8.58
N LYS A 139 -25.83 -1.20 7.35
CA LYS A 139 -24.56 -1.61 6.71
C LYS A 139 -23.60 -0.42 6.55
N PHE A 140 -24.11 0.72 6.12
CA PHE A 140 -23.31 1.93 5.95
C PHE A 140 -22.77 2.42 7.31
N ASP A 141 -23.62 2.50 8.33
CA ASP A 141 -23.22 2.88 9.69
C ASP A 141 -22.19 1.91 10.28
N TYR A 142 -22.36 0.61 10.03
CA TYR A 142 -21.41 -0.43 10.43
C TYR A 142 -20.02 -0.19 9.84
N VAL A 143 -19.92 0.03 8.53
CA VAL A 143 -18.64 0.31 7.87
C VAL A 143 -18.07 1.64 8.33
N MET A 144 -18.88 2.69 8.45
CA MET A 144 -18.45 3.99 8.96
C MET A 144 -17.86 3.89 10.37
N ASN A 145 -18.42 3.04 11.23
CA ASN A 145 -17.88 2.79 12.57
C ASN A 145 -16.50 2.12 12.52
N PHE A 146 -16.30 1.13 11.64
CA PHE A 146 -14.97 0.55 11.42
C PHE A 146 -13.96 1.59 10.95
N LEU A 147 -14.33 2.42 9.96
CA LEU A 147 -13.43 3.45 9.43
C LEU A 147 -13.07 4.49 10.51
N LYS A 148 -14.04 4.95 11.31
CA LYS A 148 -13.80 5.87 12.43
C LYS A 148 -12.84 5.26 13.45
N LYS A 149 -13.01 3.98 13.78
CA LYS A 149 -12.09 3.27 14.69
C LYS A 149 -10.69 3.14 14.11
N MET A 150 -10.58 2.77 12.83
CA MET A 150 -9.29 2.67 12.11
C MET A 150 -8.58 4.02 11.97
N SER A 151 -9.32 5.14 11.91
CA SER A 151 -8.75 6.49 11.87
C SER A 151 -8.50 7.09 13.25
N GLY A 152 -8.77 6.34 14.33
CA GLY A 152 -8.67 6.84 15.71
C GLY A 152 -9.61 8.01 16.00
N ASN A 153 -10.82 7.96 15.43
CA ASN A 153 -11.87 8.97 15.50
C ASN A 153 -11.54 10.30 14.79
N GLU A 154 -10.57 10.31 13.89
CA GLU A 154 -10.35 11.42 12.97
C GLU A 154 -11.44 11.49 11.89
N TYR A 155 -11.38 12.52 11.05
CA TYR A 155 -12.40 12.82 10.04
C TYR A 155 -12.70 11.62 9.13
N VAL A 156 -13.96 11.18 9.16
CA VAL A 156 -14.56 10.25 8.20
C VAL A 156 -15.94 10.82 7.85
N GLY A 157 -16.06 11.35 6.64
CA GLY A 157 -17.25 12.02 6.12
C GLY A 157 -17.93 11.24 5.01
N PHE A 158 -18.93 11.86 4.38
CA PHE A 158 -19.66 11.27 3.26
C PHE A 158 -20.14 12.34 2.29
N SER A 159 -19.86 12.10 1.00
CA SER A 159 -20.24 12.99 -0.09
C SER A 159 -21.50 12.48 -0.80
N ASN A 160 -22.68 12.92 -0.35
CA ASN A 160 -23.92 12.55 -1.05
C ASN A 160 -23.92 13.04 -2.51
N ALA A 161 -23.30 14.20 -2.79
CA ALA A 161 -23.19 14.73 -4.14
C ALA A 161 -22.38 13.80 -5.06
N THR A 162 -21.24 13.30 -4.60
CA THR A 162 -20.42 12.34 -5.36
C THR A 162 -21.15 11.01 -5.50
N PHE A 163 -21.83 10.53 -4.45
CA PHE A 163 -22.65 9.32 -4.52
C PHE A 163 -23.72 9.38 -5.62
N GLN A 164 -24.49 10.48 -5.70
CA GLN A 164 -25.51 10.62 -6.75
C GLN A 164 -24.88 10.62 -8.15
N SER A 165 -23.80 11.37 -8.36
CA SER A 165 -23.15 11.45 -9.67
C SER A 165 -22.45 10.14 -10.08
N GLU A 166 -21.80 9.42 -9.15
CA GLU A 166 -21.23 8.09 -9.40
C GLU A 166 -22.30 7.07 -9.75
N ARG A 167 -23.47 7.15 -9.10
CA ARG A 167 -24.60 6.27 -9.39
C ARG A 167 -25.20 6.55 -10.76
N GLU A 168 -25.42 7.82 -11.11
CA GLU A 168 -25.98 8.23 -12.40
C GLU A 168 -25.07 7.92 -13.59
N SER A 169 -23.74 8.00 -13.41
CA SER A 169 -22.73 7.68 -14.44
C SER A 169 -22.18 6.25 -14.34
N GLY A 170 -22.76 5.43 -13.47
CA GLY A 170 -22.23 4.13 -13.04
C GLY A 170 -22.51 2.94 -13.97
N ASP A 171 -22.81 3.17 -15.26
CA ASP A 171 -23.28 2.16 -16.22
C ASP A 171 -22.46 0.86 -16.21
N ARG A 172 -21.12 1.00 -16.16
CA ARG A 172 -20.20 -0.15 -16.12
C ARG A 172 -20.42 -1.01 -14.87
N ASN A 173 -20.66 -0.40 -13.72
CA ASN A 173 -20.90 -1.15 -12.49
C ASN A 173 -22.29 -1.81 -12.50
N PHE A 174 -23.29 -1.21 -13.14
CA PHE A 174 -24.57 -1.87 -13.40
C PHE A 174 -24.40 -3.10 -14.29
N ALA A 175 -23.67 -2.99 -15.40
CA ALA A 175 -23.38 -4.14 -16.27
C ALA A 175 -22.66 -5.28 -15.51
N ILE A 176 -21.67 -4.93 -14.69
CA ILE A 176 -21.00 -5.88 -13.80
C ILE A 176 -22.00 -6.53 -12.84
N GLY A 177 -22.85 -5.73 -12.18
CA GLY A 177 -23.85 -6.22 -11.22
C GLY A 177 -24.83 -7.22 -11.85
N TYR A 178 -25.39 -6.91 -13.02
CA TYR A 178 -26.27 -7.84 -13.74
C TYR A 178 -25.55 -9.13 -14.14
N TYR A 179 -24.30 -9.03 -14.61
CA TYR A 179 -23.51 -10.22 -14.96
C TYR A 179 -23.22 -11.11 -13.74
N LEU A 180 -22.85 -10.50 -12.60
CA LEU A 180 -22.65 -11.20 -11.33
C LEU A 180 -23.93 -11.87 -10.82
N LYS A 181 -25.08 -11.23 -11.01
CA LYS A 181 -26.39 -11.77 -10.64
C LYS A 181 -26.72 -13.02 -11.46
N GLU A 182 -26.55 -12.96 -12.78
CA GLU A 182 -26.79 -14.10 -13.69
C GLU A 182 -25.89 -15.30 -13.33
N LYS A 183 -24.63 -15.02 -13.00
CA LYS A 183 -23.63 -16.03 -12.62
C LYS A 183 -23.70 -16.49 -11.17
N LYS A 184 -24.69 -16.04 -10.39
CA LYS A 184 -24.90 -16.40 -8.98
C LYS A 184 -23.67 -16.12 -8.11
N CYS A 185 -22.95 -15.03 -8.38
CA CYS A 185 -21.76 -14.63 -7.64
C CYS A 185 -22.06 -13.99 -6.27
N PHE A 186 -23.35 -13.74 -5.96
CA PHE A 186 -23.79 -13.17 -4.69
C PHE A 186 -24.32 -14.25 -3.74
N PRO A 187 -24.29 -14.03 -2.41
CA PRO A 187 -24.99 -14.87 -1.45
C PRO A 187 -26.48 -15.00 -1.79
N GLU A 188 -27.08 -16.12 -1.39
CA GLU A 188 -28.50 -16.37 -1.62
C GLU A 188 -29.38 -15.28 -0.98
N GLY A 189 -30.44 -14.87 -1.69
CA GLY A 189 -31.35 -13.81 -1.23
C GLY A 189 -30.82 -12.37 -1.39
N THR A 190 -29.65 -12.19 -2.01
CA THR A 190 -29.08 -10.85 -2.22
C THR A 190 -29.82 -10.06 -3.31
N ASP A 191 -30.22 -8.81 -3.00
CA ASP A 191 -30.64 -7.84 -4.00
C ASP A 191 -29.44 -7.08 -4.59
N MET A 192 -29.17 -7.32 -5.87
CA MET A 192 -28.06 -6.72 -6.61
C MET A 192 -28.13 -5.19 -6.65
N THR A 193 -29.33 -4.61 -6.84
CA THR A 193 -29.47 -3.15 -6.97
C THR A 193 -29.16 -2.47 -5.63
N SER A 194 -29.69 -3.00 -4.54
CA SER A 194 -29.35 -2.56 -3.18
C SER A 194 -27.85 -2.67 -2.89
N VAL A 195 -27.19 -3.75 -3.30
CA VAL A 195 -25.72 -3.90 -3.14
C VAL A 195 -24.94 -2.85 -3.95
N LEU A 196 -25.38 -2.54 -5.17
CA LEU A 196 -24.75 -1.49 -5.98
C LEU A 196 -24.91 -0.11 -5.34
N ASP A 197 -26.09 0.24 -4.82
CA ASP A 197 -26.29 1.50 -4.11
C ASP A 197 -25.33 1.62 -2.92
N LEU A 198 -25.21 0.58 -2.10
CA LEU A 198 -24.25 0.56 -0.99
C LEU A 198 -22.80 0.64 -1.49
N TYR A 199 -22.46 -0.04 -2.58
CA TYR A 199 -21.13 0.05 -3.20
C TYR A 199 -20.80 1.51 -3.58
N PHE A 200 -21.73 2.23 -4.20
CA PHE A 200 -21.54 3.63 -4.54
C PHE A 200 -21.44 4.52 -3.29
N GLN A 201 -22.26 4.27 -2.25
CA GLN A 201 -22.17 4.99 -0.98
C GLN A 201 -20.77 4.85 -0.36
N LEU A 202 -20.23 3.62 -0.31
CA LEU A 202 -18.90 3.36 0.26
C LEU A 202 -17.77 4.00 -0.54
N CYS A 203 -17.88 4.06 -1.87
CA CYS A 203 -16.88 4.76 -2.72
C CYS A 203 -16.88 6.29 -2.51
N SER A 204 -18.02 6.85 -2.07
CA SER A 204 -18.21 8.29 -1.84
C SER A 204 -17.97 8.73 -0.40
N ILE A 205 -17.36 7.88 0.43
CA ILE A 205 -16.88 8.24 1.77
C ILE A 205 -15.72 9.23 1.65
N GLU A 206 -15.73 10.29 2.45
CA GLU A 206 -14.70 11.32 2.46
C GLU A 206 -13.71 11.13 3.61
N VAL A 207 -12.44 11.38 3.33
CA VAL A 207 -11.35 11.40 4.32
C VAL A 207 -10.42 12.58 4.04
N THR A 208 -9.57 12.88 5.00
CA THR A 208 -8.39 13.74 4.81
C THR A 208 -7.14 12.87 4.67
N CYS A 209 -6.00 13.44 4.22
CA CYS A 209 -4.75 12.69 4.25
C CYS A 209 -4.37 12.27 5.68
N GLU A 210 -4.63 13.15 6.64
CA GLU A 210 -4.34 12.93 8.06
C GLU A 210 -5.05 11.68 8.60
N SER A 211 -6.37 11.59 8.42
CA SER A 211 -7.19 10.46 8.88
C SER A 211 -6.87 9.16 8.15
N ALA A 212 -6.65 9.22 6.84
CA ALA A 212 -6.32 8.04 6.04
C ALA A 212 -4.92 7.48 6.33
N SER A 213 -3.96 8.32 6.72
CA SER A 213 -2.64 7.86 7.17
C SER A 213 -2.75 6.99 8.43
N VAL A 214 -3.67 7.32 9.35
CA VAL A 214 -3.95 6.52 10.55
C VAL A 214 -4.64 5.19 10.19
N MET A 215 -5.56 5.19 9.21
CA MET A 215 -6.16 3.95 8.70
C MET A 215 -5.10 3.02 8.09
N ALA A 216 -4.19 3.55 7.28
CA ALA A 216 -3.06 2.79 6.73
C ALA A 216 -2.15 2.26 7.84
N ALA A 217 -1.89 3.06 8.88
CA ALA A 217 -1.05 2.68 10.00
C ALA A 217 -1.71 1.62 10.89
N THR A 218 -3.05 1.61 10.99
CA THR A 218 -3.81 0.52 11.61
C THR A 218 -3.58 -0.81 10.90
N LEU A 219 -3.52 -0.82 9.56
CA LEU A 219 -3.13 -2.01 8.79
C LEU A 219 -1.65 -2.34 9.01
N ALA A 220 -0.76 -1.34 9.04
CA ALA A 220 0.66 -1.55 9.32
C ALA A 220 0.91 -2.20 10.70
N ASN A 221 0.05 -1.90 11.67
CA ASN A 221 0.12 -2.36 13.05
C ASN A 221 -0.75 -3.61 13.33
N GLY A 222 -0.97 -4.44 12.32
CA GLY A 222 -1.66 -5.73 12.50
C GLY A 222 -3.13 -5.61 12.94
N GLY A 223 -3.78 -4.49 12.61
CA GLY A 223 -5.20 -4.24 12.93
C GLY A 223 -5.43 -3.50 14.23
N ILE A 224 -4.37 -3.03 14.90
CA ILE A 224 -4.46 -2.23 16.13
C ILE A 224 -4.27 -0.75 15.76
N CYS A 225 -5.22 0.10 16.14
CA CYS A 225 -5.12 1.53 15.85
C CYS A 225 -3.93 2.16 16.62
N PRO A 226 -2.97 2.81 15.93
CA PRO A 226 -1.71 3.23 16.56
C PRO A 226 -1.88 4.37 17.57
N ILE A 227 -2.97 5.15 17.48
CA ILE A 227 -3.22 6.30 18.36
C ILE A 227 -4.24 6.01 19.47
N THR A 228 -4.93 4.87 19.43
CA THR A 228 -5.90 4.47 20.47
C THR A 228 -5.54 3.15 21.16
N GLY A 229 -4.74 2.29 20.53
CA GLY A 229 -4.43 0.94 21.03
C GLY A 229 -5.58 -0.07 20.90
N GLU A 230 -6.71 0.31 20.31
CA GLU A 230 -7.86 -0.60 20.12
C GLU A 230 -7.57 -1.60 18.98
N ARG A 231 -7.88 -2.88 19.21
CA ARG A 231 -7.86 -3.90 18.15
C ARG A 231 -9.13 -3.76 17.31
N ILE A 232 -8.96 -3.30 16.08
CA ILE A 232 -10.07 -3.04 15.15
C ILE A 232 -10.31 -4.21 14.19
N LEU A 233 -9.23 -4.83 13.71
CA LEU A 233 -9.30 -5.91 12.72
C LEU A 233 -8.56 -7.16 13.22
N SER A 234 -8.95 -8.32 12.68
CA SER A 234 -8.21 -9.56 12.91
C SER A 234 -6.86 -9.48 12.16
N PRO A 235 -5.76 -9.98 12.74
CA PRO A 235 -4.46 -10.00 12.04
C PRO A 235 -4.50 -10.77 10.71
N GLU A 236 -5.37 -11.78 10.62
CA GLU A 236 -5.64 -12.53 9.39
C GLU A 236 -6.19 -11.64 8.28
N ALA A 237 -7.26 -10.87 8.57
CA ALA A 237 -7.85 -9.94 7.62
C ALA A 237 -6.81 -8.92 7.13
N VAL A 238 -5.98 -8.41 8.05
CA VAL A 238 -4.91 -7.45 7.72
C VAL A 238 -3.87 -8.07 6.79
N ARG A 239 -3.34 -9.25 7.13
CA ARG A 239 -2.34 -9.95 6.29
C ARG A 239 -2.85 -10.19 4.88
N ASN A 240 -4.09 -10.67 4.75
CA ASN A 240 -4.67 -10.96 3.43
C ASN A 240 -4.89 -9.67 2.63
N THR A 241 -5.36 -8.61 3.29
CA THR A 241 -5.57 -7.30 2.68
C THR A 241 -4.27 -6.74 2.14
N LEU A 242 -3.20 -6.77 2.94
CA LEU A 242 -1.88 -6.28 2.52
C LEU A 242 -1.30 -7.11 1.36
N SER A 243 -1.50 -8.42 1.37
CA SER A 243 -1.06 -9.30 0.28
C SER A 243 -1.76 -8.95 -1.04
N LEU A 244 -3.07 -8.73 -1.01
CA LEU A 244 -3.85 -8.35 -2.19
C LEU A 244 -3.60 -6.90 -2.63
N MET A 245 -3.31 -6.00 -1.70
CA MET A 245 -2.86 -4.64 -2.03
C MET A 245 -1.52 -4.67 -2.76
N HIS A 246 -0.60 -5.54 -2.36
CA HIS A 246 0.69 -5.71 -3.02
C HIS A 246 0.54 -6.17 -4.48
N SER A 247 -0.25 -7.23 -4.73
CA SER A 247 -0.36 -7.80 -6.09
C SER A 247 -1.42 -7.15 -6.98
N CYS A 248 -2.46 -6.51 -6.42
CA CYS A 248 -3.66 -6.11 -7.15
C CYS A 248 -4.09 -4.63 -6.91
N GLY A 249 -3.32 -3.85 -6.16
CA GLY A 249 -3.80 -2.59 -5.59
C GLY A 249 -3.71 -1.33 -6.48
N MET A 250 -2.85 -1.31 -7.49
CA MET A 250 -2.51 -0.11 -8.28
C MET A 250 -2.99 -0.20 -9.74
N TYR A 251 -4.19 -0.77 -9.95
CA TYR A 251 -4.76 -1.02 -11.29
C TYR A 251 -3.80 -1.87 -12.16
N ASP A 252 -3.72 -1.57 -13.46
CA ASP A 252 -2.81 -2.27 -14.38
C ASP A 252 -1.32 -2.03 -14.01
N PHE A 253 -1.01 -1.05 -13.17
CA PHE A 253 0.34 -0.78 -12.66
C PHE A 253 0.73 -1.69 -11.48
N SER A 254 -0.17 -2.53 -10.95
CA SER A 254 0.08 -3.32 -9.73
C SER A 254 1.34 -4.17 -9.80
N GLY A 255 1.58 -4.89 -10.90
CA GLY A 255 2.77 -5.73 -11.06
C GLY A 255 4.08 -4.93 -11.09
N GLN A 256 4.09 -3.80 -11.80
CA GLN A 256 5.26 -2.90 -11.87
C GLN A 256 5.51 -2.21 -10.53
N PHE A 257 4.44 -1.78 -9.83
CA PHE A 257 4.53 -1.19 -8.50
C PHE A 257 5.06 -2.20 -7.48
N ALA A 258 4.55 -3.43 -7.49
CA ALA A 258 5.03 -4.51 -6.63
C ALA A 258 6.51 -4.85 -6.87
N PHE A 259 6.97 -4.75 -8.12
CA PHE A 259 8.35 -5.05 -8.49
C PHE A 259 9.33 -3.91 -8.17
N HIS A 260 8.96 -2.66 -8.46
CA HIS A 260 9.85 -1.51 -8.31
C HIS A 260 9.75 -0.83 -6.94
N VAL A 261 8.53 -0.72 -6.39
CA VAL A 261 8.27 -0.09 -5.09
C VAL A 261 8.16 -1.15 -3.99
N GLY A 262 7.52 -2.28 -4.29
CA GLY A 262 7.46 -3.41 -3.36
C GLY A 262 6.74 -3.12 -2.06
N LEU A 263 5.78 -2.19 -2.05
CA LEU A 263 4.95 -1.87 -0.89
C LEU A 263 3.48 -2.17 -1.18
N PRO A 264 2.68 -2.66 -0.21
CA PRO A 264 1.24 -2.73 -0.34
C PRO A 264 0.64 -1.32 -0.51
N ALA A 265 -0.12 -1.11 -1.59
CA ALA A 265 -0.79 0.16 -1.84
C ALA A 265 -2.17 -0.03 -2.47
N LYS A 266 -3.03 0.98 -2.36
CA LYS A 266 -4.27 1.07 -3.16
C LYS A 266 -4.46 2.50 -3.67
N SER A 267 -4.64 2.61 -4.98
CA SER A 267 -4.96 3.88 -5.66
C SER A 267 -6.47 4.12 -5.75
N GLY A 268 -6.87 5.39 -5.73
CA GLY A 268 -8.23 5.87 -5.93
C GLY A 268 -8.28 6.96 -6.99
N VAL A 269 -9.33 6.97 -7.81
CA VAL A 269 -9.50 7.93 -8.92
C VAL A 269 -9.66 9.39 -8.46
N ALA A 270 -9.87 9.63 -7.16
CA ALA A 270 -9.78 10.97 -6.58
C ALA A 270 -8.32 11.48 -6.44
N GLY A 271 -7.32 10.69 -6.84
CA GLY A 271 -5.91 11.03 -6.72
C GLY A 271 -5.24 10.57 -5.42
N GLY A 272 -5.94 9.77 -4.61
CA GLY A 272 -5.42 9.23 -3.36
C GLY A 272 -4.64 7.94 -3.56
N ILE A 273 -3.56 7.74 -2.80
CA ILE A 273 -2.83 6.48 -2.68
C ILE A 273 -2.69 6.14 -1.20
N LEU A 274 -3.39 5.08 -0.79
CA LEU A 274 -3.24 4.47 0.53
C LEU A 274 -2.04 3.53 0.50
N LEU A 275 -0.95 3.87 1.19
CA LEU A 275 0.32 3.13 1.19
C LEU A 275 0.61 2.59 2.58
N VAL A 276 1.07 1.34 2.66
CA VAL A 276 1.41 0.69 3.93
C VAL A 276 2.85 0.22 3.90
N VAL A 277 3.61 0.55 4.95
CA VAL A 277 4.91 -0.06 5.27
C VAL A 277 4.70 -0.95 6.50
N PRO A 278 4.49 -2.26 6.33
CA PRO A 278 4.11 -3.15 7.42
C PRO A 278 5.09 -3.07 8.61
N ASN A 279 4.54 -3.01 9.83
CA ASN A 279 5.27 -2.86 11.09
C ASN A 279 6.06 -1.55 11.25
N VAL A 280 5.88 -0.55 10.37
CA VAL A 280 6.58 0.74 10.46
C VAL A 280 5.60 1.90 10.46
N MET A 281 4.82 2.06 9.37
CA MET A 281 3.93 3.21 9.20
C MET A 281 2.89 3.01 8.11
N GLY A 282 1.83 3.82 8.18
CA GLY A 282 0.92 4.08 7.08
C GLY A 282 1.13 5.47 6.49
N ILE A 283 0.92 5.61 5.19
CA ILE A 283 1.05 6.88 4.47
C ILE A 283 -0.18 7.06 3.58
N MET A 284 -0.69 8.29 3.51
CA MET A 284 -1.62 8.73 2.47
C MET A 284 -0.96 9.83 1.64
N CYS A 285 -0.90 9.62 0.33
CA CYS A 285 -0.55 10.63 -0.64
C CYS A 285 -1.80 11.05 -1.41
N TRP A 286 -1.98 12.34 -1.68
CA TRP A 286 -3.13 12.80 -2.45
C TRP A 286 -2.75 13.91 -3.44
N SER A 287 -2.89 13.60 -4.74
CA SER A 287 -2.86 14.59 -5.82
C SER A 287 -3.90 14.22 -6.87
N PRO A 288 -4.89 15.08 -7.15
CA PRO A 288 -5.96 14.80 -8.11
C PRO A 288 -5.51 14.40 -9.53
N PRO A 289 -4.42 14.97 -10.11
CA PRO A 289 -3.96 14.57 -11.44
C PRO A 289 -3.51 13.11 -11.51
N LEU A 290 -4.16 12.35 -12.39
CA LEU A 290 -3.90 10.94 -12.65
C LEU A 290 -3.05 10.73 -13.90
N ASP A 291 -2.28 9.64 -13.91
CA ASP A 291 -1.62 9.11 -15.08
C ASP A 291 -2.63 8.36 -15.99
N LYS A 292 -2.12 7.82 -17.11
CA LYS A 292 -2.93 7.07 -18.08
C LYS A 292 -3.47 5.74 -17.55
N LEU A 293 -2.96 5.26 -16.41
CA LEU A 293 -3.37 4.02 -15.74
C LEU A 293 -4.32 4.29 -14.57
N GLY A 294 -4.65 5.56 -14.30
CA GLY A 294 -5.56 5.99 -13.24
C GLY A 294 -4.90 6.19 -11.87
N ASN A 295 -3.57 6.24 -11.80
CA ASN A 295 -2.84 6.44 -10.54
C ASN A 295 -2.36 7.90 -10.40
N SER A 296 -2.29 8.41 -9.17
CA SER A 296 -1.81 9.78 -8.91
C SER A 296 -0.35 9.96 -9.35
N VAL A 297 -0.09 10.96 -10.19
CA VAL A 297 1.26 11.21 -10.75
C VAL A 297 2.27 11.52 -9.66
N ARG A 298 1.96 12.50 -8.80
CA ARG A 298 2.83 12.89 -7.68
C ARG A 298 2.91 11.79 -6.62
N GLY A 299 1.80 11.10 -6.39
CA GLY A 299 1.73 9.98 -5.46
C GLY A 299 2.71 8.85 -5.82
N ILE A 300 2.72 8.41 -7.09
CA ILE A 300 3.66 7.38 -7.56
C ILE A 300 5.11 7.88 -7.45
N GLN A 301 5.40 9.11 -7.86
CA GLN A 301 6.75 9.68 -7.78
C GLN A 301 7.26 9.71 -6.33
N PHE A 302 6.42 10.09 -5.38
CA PHE A 302 6.75 10.06 -3.96
C PHE A 302 7.04 8.64 -3.48
N CYS A 303 6.19 7.67 -3.83
CA CYS A 303 6.37 6.26 -3.45
C CYS A 303 7.70 5.69 -3.98
N THR A 304 8.06 5.98 -5.23
CA THR A 304 9.34 5.57 -5.82
C THR A 304 10.52 6.22 -5.10
N GLY A 305 10.48 7.54 -4.91
CA GLY A 305 11.55 8.26 -4.20
C GLY A 305 11.73 7.79 -2.75
N LEU A 306 10.65 7.37 -2.09
CA LEU A 306 10.68 6.81 -0.74
C LEU A 306 11.54 5.54 -0.67
N VAL A 307 11.35 4.59 -1.59
CA VAL A 307 12.09 3.31 -1.58
C VAL A 307 13.48 3.40 -2.22
N GLU A 308 13.72 4.42 -3.05
CA GLU A 308 15.07 4.76 -3.52
C GLU A 308 15.94 5.26 -2.36
N LEU A 309 15.35 6.05 -1.45
CA LEU A 309 16.06 6.63 -0.31
C LEU A 309 16.12 5.68 0.89
N PHE A 310 15.05 4.95 1.19
CA PHE A 310 14.92 4.10 2.37
C PHE A 310 14.82 2.62 2.03
N ASN A 311 15.32 1.76 2.92
CA ASN A 311 15.24 0.29 2.78
C ASN A 311 13.85 -0.29 3.15
N PHE A 312 12.79 0.31 2.61
CA PHE A 312 11.40 -0.07 2.87
C PHE A 312 10.81 -1.05 1.86
N HIS A 313 11.43 -1.25 0.71
CA HIS A 313 10.97 -2.25 -0.25
C HIS A 313 10.80 -3.61 0.48
N ASN A 314 9.68 -4.31 0.29
CA ASN A 314 9.35 -5.48 1.11
C ASN A 314 10.38 -6.62 1.01
N TYR A 315 11.17 -6.64 -0.07
CA TYR A 315 12.27 -7.59 -0.30
C TYR A 315 13.68 -6.98 -0.15
N ASP A 316 13.81 -5.76 0.36
CA ASP A 316 15.12 -5.20 0.72
C ASP A 316 15.73 -5.91 1.94
N ASN A 317 17.06 -5.94 1.99
CA ASN A 317 17.79 -6.55 3.09
C ASN A 317 17.93 -5.58 4.28
N LEU A 318 17.64 -6.02 5.50
CA LEU A 318 17.76 -5.20 6.72
C LEU A 318 19.20 -5.11 7.28
N ARG A 319 20.13 -5.93 6.78
CA ARG A 319 21.54 -6.00 7.22
C ARG A 319 22.51 -5.42 6.18
N HIS A 320 22.29 -5.74 4.91
CA HIS A 320 23.15 -5.43 3.78
C HIS A 320 22.39 -4.63 2.72
N PHE A 321 22.12 -3.36 2.99
CA PHE A 321 21.48 -2.45 2.04
C PHE A 321 22.50 -1.42 1.53
N ALA A 322 22.56 -1.26 0.21
CA ALA A 322 23.51 -0.34 -0.42
C ALA A 322 22.99 1.09 -0.37
N LYS A 323 23.70 2.00 0.30
CA LYS A 323 23.49 3.48 0.33
C LYS A 323 22.10 3.99 0.76
N LYS A 324 21.11 3.13 1.00
CA LYS A 324 19.79 3.48 1.53
C LYS A 324 19.85 3.79 3.03
N HIS A 325 18.86 4.52 3.52
CA HIS A 325 18.69 4.79 4.95
C HIS A 325 17.74 3.78 5.58
N ASP A 326 18.01 3.40 6.83
CA ASP A 326 17.08 2.64 7.67
C ASP A 326 16.69 3.48 8.88
N PRO A 327 15.51 4.14 8.86
CA PRO A 327 15.09 5.03 9.94
C PRO A 327 14.68 4.27 11.21
N ARG A 328 14.69 2.93 11.19
CA ARG A 328 14.49 2.10 12.40
C ARG A 328 15.69 2.08 13.33
N ARG A 329 16.85 2.59 12.87
CA ARG A 329 18.08 2.70 13.66
C ARG A 329 18.37 4.17 13.96
N GLU A 330 19.02 4.44 15.09
CA GLU A 330 19.45 5.80 15.42
C GLU A 330 20.50 6.31 14.42
N GLY A 331 20.36 7.58 14.00
CA GLY A 331 21.24 8.24 13.05
C GLY A 331 22.70 8.16 13.46
N GLY A 332 23.51 7.44 12.68
CA GLY A 332 24.95 7.27 12.88
C GLY A 332 25.40 5.81 13.00
N ASP A 333 24.53 4.89 13.39
CA ASP A 333 24.82 3.45 13.35
C ASP A 333 24.46 2.83 12.00
N GLN A 334 24.51 3.65 10.94
CA GLN A 334 24.94 3.12 9.66
C GLN A 334 26.34 2.61 9.92
N ARG A 335 26.47 1.30 10.06
CA ARG A 335 27.71 0.66 9.62
C ARG A 335 27.87 1.12 8.17
N GLN A 336 28.58 2.22 7.96
CA GLN A 336 29.73 2.14 7.09
C GLN A 336 30.51 0.95 7.65
N LEU A 337 30.13 -0.25 7.22
CA LEU A 337 31.12 -1.19 6.77
C LEU A 337 31.86 -0.39 5.68
N HIS A 338 32.77 0.49 6.11
CA HIS A 338 34.11 0.38 5.62
C HIS A 338 34.36 -1.12 5.66
N PHE A 339 34.21 -1.75 4.51
CA PHE A 339 34.97 -2.94 4.24
C PHE A 339 36.41 -2.49 4.43
N GLY A 340 36.88 -2.50 5.68
CA GLY A 340 38.26 -2.89 5.94
C GLY A 340 38.47 -4.18 5.15
N PRO A 341 39.68 -4.37 4.59
CA PRO A 341 39.94 -5.40 3.59
C PRO A 341 39.24 -6.69 4.02
N MET A 342 38.30 -7.17 3.19
CA MET A 342 37.41 -8.28 3.54
C MET A 342 38.19 -9.35 4.30
N ASP A 343 37.84 -9.54 5.56
CA ASP A 343 38.44 -10.58 6.39
C ASP A 343 37.82 -11.92 6.00
N TYR A 344 38.33 -12.49 4.92
CA TYR A 344 37.89 -13.76 4.38
C TYR A 344 38.09 -14.93 5.36
N GLU A 345 38.91 -14.77 6.41
CA GLU A 345 39.05 -15.76 7.48
C GLU A 345 37.80 -15.80 8.37
N SER A 346 37.22 -14.63 8.67
CA SER A 346 35.95 -14.54 9.41
C SER A 346 34.78 -15.18 8.65
N LEU A 347 34.76 -15.02 7.31
CA LEU A 347 33.75 -15.60 6.43
C LEU A 347 33.88 -17.13 6.30
N GLN A 348 35.10 -17.69 6.35
CA GLN A 348 35.33 -19.14 6.36
C GLN A 348 34.82 -19.80 7.65
N GLN A 349 34.98 -19.13 8.80
CA GLN A 349 34.45 -19.60 10.08
C GLN A 349 32.92 -19.58 10.12
N GLU A 350 32.28 -18.52 9.62
CA GLU A 350 30.80 -18.43 9.56
C GLU A 350 30.18 -19.47 8.62
N LEU A 351 30.86 -19.84 7.53
CA LEU A 351 30.38 -20.84 6.56
C LEU A 351 30.70 -22.30 6.95
N ALA A 352 31.32 -22.54 8.11
CA ALA A 352 31.68 -23.88 8.61
C ALA A 352 32.45 -24.75 7.57
N LEU A 353 33.27 -24.11 6.74
CA LEU A 353 34.07 -24.80 5.72
C LEU A 353 35.26 -25.49 6.41
N LYS A 354 35.38 -26.81 6.24
CA LYS A 354 36.40 -27.63 6.93
C LYS A 354 37.84 -27.40 6.43
N ALA A 355 38.05 -26.70 5.31
CA ALA A 355 39.36 -26.44 4.73
C ALA A 355 39.46 -25.02 4.15
N PRO A 356 40.64 -24.37 4.23
CA PRO A 356 40.84 -23.02 3.70
C PRO A 356 40.77 -23.03 2.17
N LEU A 357 39.72 -22.43 1.61
CA LEU A 357 39.49 -22.31 0.16
C LEU A 357 40.29 -21.15 -0.48
N TRP A 358 40.74 -20.21 0.34
CA TRP A 358 41.37 -18.97 -0.10
C TRP A 358 42.66 -18.75 0.70
N LYS A 359 43.79 -18.57 0.01
CA LYS A 359 45.06 -18.22 0.63
C LYS A 359 45.51 -16.84 0.20
N LYS A 360 46.05 -16.09 1.17
CA LYS A 360 46.70 -14.79 0.95
C LYS A 360 48.01 -15.01 0.20
N VAL A 361 48.20 -14.34 -0.93
CA VAL A 361 49.41 -14.47 -1.75
C VAL A 361 50.10 -13.11 -1.83
N PRO A 362 51.43 -13.01 -1.65
CA PRO A 362 52.13 -11.75 -1.83
C PRO A 362 52.01 -11.26 -3.28
N PRO A 363 51.90 -9.94 -3.52
CA PRO A 363 51.87 -9.38 -4.87
C PRO A 363 53.19 -9.72 -5.58
N THR A 364 53.09 -10.34 -6.77
CA THR A 364 54.26 -10.63 -7.61
C THR A 364 54.83 -9.34 -8.20
N GLU A 365 56.15 -9.22 -8.15
CA GLU A 365 56.96 -8.07 -8.58
C GLU A 365 56.61 -7.58 -10.00
N SER A 366 55.96 -6.42 -10.08
CA SER A 366 56.15 -5.46 -11.17
C SER A 366 55.74 -4.08 -10.65
N ASP A 367 56.71 -3.17 -10.63
CA ASP A 367 56.61 -1.81 -10.12
C ASP A 367 55.37 -1.05 -10.65
N GLN A 368 54.42 -0.78 -9.74
CA GLN A 368 53.83 0.54 -9.49
C GLN A 368 52.80 0.45 -8.34
N ASP A 369 53.17 1.04 -7.21
CA ASP A 369 52.37 1.44 -6.04
C ASP A 369 51.32 0.43 -5.50
N SER A 370 51.75 -0.45 -4.59
CA SER A 370 50.92 -1.54 -4.01
C SER A 370 50.83 -1.51 -2.47
N SER A 371 50.70 -0.34 -1.86
CA SER A 371 50.59 -0.24 -0.39
C SER A 371 49.23 -0.60 0.22
N THR A 372 48.23 -1.05 -0.56
CA THR A 372 46.90 -1.45 -0.01
C THR A 372 46.23 -2.67 -0.67
N THR A 373 46.85 -3.31 -1.67
CA THR A 373 46.19 -4.41 -2.39
C THR A 373 46.59 -5.78 -1.86
N VAL A 374 45.68 -6.42 -1.13
CA VAL A 374 45.81 -7.82 -0.71
C VAL A 374 45.15 -8.72 -1.75
N VAL A 375 45.93 -9.62 -2.37
CA VAL A 375 45.45 -10.56 -3.40
C VAL A 375 45.21 -11.93 -2.77
N TYR A 376 44.00 -12.48 -2.96
CA TYR A 376 43.64 -13.84 -2.56
C TYR A 376 43.43 -14.70 -3.80
N ARG A 377 43.99 -15.91 -3.79
CA ARG A 377 43.80 -16.91 -4.85
C ARG A 377 42.92 -18.04 -4.32
N MET A 378 41.91 -18.42 -5.11
CA MET A 378 41.13 -19.63 -4.86
C MET A 378 41.98 -20.83 -5.26
N ASP A 379 42.21 -21.75 -4.32
CA ASP A 379 42.82 -23.03 -4.69
C ASP A 379 41.80 -23.85 -5.50
N LYS A 380 42.25 -24.51 -6.57
CA LYS A 380 41.37 -25.36 -7.39
C LYS A 380 40.74 -26.41 -6.50
N VAL A 381 39.41 -26.40 -6.44
CA VAL A 381 38.63 -27.51 -5.89
C VAL A 381 38.87 -28.69 -6.83
N GLY A 382 39.51 -29.75 -6.34
CA GLY A 382 39.60 -31.03 -7.06
C GLY A 382 38.19 -31.59 -7.29
N GLU A 383 38.03 -32.35 -8.38
CA GLU A 383 36.74 -32.90 -8.89
C GLU A 383 35.74 -33.37 -7.81
#